data_AF-A0A4S5D392-F1
#
_entry.id   AF-A0A4S5D392-F1
#
_cell.length_a   1.000
_cell.length_b   1.000
_cell.length_c   1.000
_cell.angle_alpha   90.00
_cell.angle_beta   90.00
_cell.angle_gamma   90.00
#
_symmetry.space_group_name_H-M   'P 1'
#
loop_
_entity.id
_entity.type
_entity.pdbx_description
1 polymer ?
#
loop_
_entity_poly.entity_id
_entity_poly.type
_entity_poly.pdbx_seq_one_letter_code
_entity_poly.pdbx_strand_id
1 'polypeptide(L)'
;MQKDSLVKLLAECDGAYPRFLQKAKEKTKSQKWGTGVGVPWSLEPYRMEMLGIKPGRMLKGESEPGPRRYCYSYDDEGRVIHVVKYGKLIGPADNRDWIRSDEFYEYFDGFVMRYVYDDTFREDPDSEITRIVKFAIVDDKNSVAFQIEKDDLEYTETIYSRAATGGIKNITVHWPEGPFPDRVLEVVGEGAEVEIFEIRDRVKLPVYPES
;
A
#
# COMPACT_ATOMS: atom_id res chain seq x y z
N MET A 1 -2.77 14.41 -12.93
CA MET A 1 -2.85 13.18 -13.76
C MET A 1 -4.06 12.43 -13.24
N GLN A 2 -5.26 12.73 -13.76
CA GLN A 2 -6.40 12.87 -12.84
C GLN A 2 -7.31 11.66 -12.63
N LYS A 3 -7.47 10.74 -13.57
CA LYS A 3 -8.20 9.47 -13.35
C LYS A 3 -7.99 8.58 -14.58
N ASP A 4 -8.28 9.14 -15.74
CA ASP A 4 -8.22 8.48 -17.05
C ASP A 4 -6.86 7.85 -17.35
N SER A 5 -5.77 8.51 -16.95
CA SER A 5 -4.41 7.95 -17.14
C SER A 5 -4.19 6.70 -16.30
N LEU A 6 -4.71 6.65 -15.06
CA LEU A 6 -4.62 5.47 -14.22
C LEU A 6 -5.56 4.36 -14.70
N VAL A 7 -6.76 4.71 -15.16
CA VAL A 7 -7.70 3.76 -15.79
C VAL A 7 -7.08 3.12 -17.03
N LYS A 8 -6.43 3.92 -17.89
CA LYS A 8 -5.70 3.41 -19.04
C LYS A 8 -4.57 2.46 -18.61
N LEU A 9 -3.83 2.84 -17.58
CA LEU A 9 -2.73 2.02 -17.08
C LEU A 9 -3.20 0.70 -16.45
N LEU A 10 -4.36 0.69 -15.78
CA LEU A 10 -4.99 -0.54 -15.30
C LEU A 10 -5.21 -1.52 -16.46
N ALA A 11 -5.80 -1.06 -17.56
CA ALA A 11 -6.03 -1.89 -18.75
C ALA A 11 -4.72 -2.36 -19.40
N GLU A 12 -3.68 -1.53 -19.41
CA GLU A 12 -2.35 -1.90 -19.93
C GLU A 12 -1.61 -2.92 -19.04
N CYS A 13 -1.97 -3.00 -17.75
CA CYS A 13 -1.37 -3.94 -16.80
C CYS A 13 -2.15 -5.25 -16.69
N ASP A 14 -3.28 -5.38 -17.37
CA ASP A 14 -4.02 -6.63 -17.40
C ASP A 14 -3.17 -7.72 -18.10
N GLY A 15 -3.03 -8.90 -17.48
CA GLY A 15 -2.12 -9.95 -17.93
C GLY A 15 -0.62 -9.66 -17.79
N ALA A 16 -0.23 -8.55 -17.14
CA ALA A 16 1.18 -8.20 -16.94
C ALA A 16 1.85 -8.89 -15.74
N TYR A 17 1.11 -9.65 -14.94
CA TYR A 17 1.60 -10.28 -13.72
C TYR A 17 2.89 -11.10 -13.91
N PRO A 18 3.01 -12.01 -14.91
CA PRO A 18 4.23 -12.79 -15.11
C PRO A 18 5.47 -11.92 -15.33
N ARG A 19 5.31 -10.81 -16.06
CA ARG A 19 6.40 -9.86 -16.35
C ARG A 19 6.85 -9.14 -15.09
N PHE A 20 5.91 -8.69 -14.25
CA PHE A 20 6.23 -8.06 -12.97
C PHE A 20 6.93 -9.03 -12.03
N LEU A 21 6.43 -10.26 -11.93
CA LEU A 21 7.01 -11.29 -11.08
C LEU A 21 8.43 -11.68 -11.52
N GLN A 22 8.64 -11.86 -12.82
CA GLN A 22 9.98 -12.12 -13.37
C GLN A 22 10.95 -10.99 -13.03
N LYS A 23 10.56 -9.73 -13.30
CA LYS A 23 11.38 -8.55 -13.01
C LYS A 23 11.72 -8.44 -11.52
N ALA A 24 10.76 -8.72 -10.64
CA ALA A 24 10.98 -8.74 -9.20
C ALA A 24 12.01 -9.80 -8.80
N LYS A 25 11.86 -11.05 -9.29
CA LYS A 25 12.82 -12.14 -9.05
C LYS A 25 14.24 -11.79 -9.49
N GLU A 26 14.38 -11.20 -10.68
CA GLU A 26 15.69 -10.82 -11.25
C GLU A 26 16.38 -9.68 -10.46
N LYS A 27 15.59 -8.73 -9.96
CA LYS A 27 16.12 -7.54 -9.25
C LYS A 27 16.32 -7.75 -7.76
N THR A 28 15.66 -8.74 -7.15
CA THR A 28 15.72 -8.97 -5.71
C THR A 28 17.15 -9.30 -5.27
N LYS A 29 17.64 -8.56 -4.27
CA LYS A 29 18.95 -8.78 -3.63
C LYS A 29 18.83 -9.34 -2.23
N SER A 30 17.76 -9.00 -1.52
CA SER A 30 17.49 -9.54 -0.19
C SER A 30 16.01 -9.62 0.08
N GLN A 31 15.64 -10.43 1.07
CA GLN A 31 14.27 -10.54 1.53
C GLN A 31 14.20 -10.30 3.04
N LYS A 32 13.10 -9.71 3.49
CA LYS A 32 12.75 -9.63 4.91
C LYS A 32 11.32 -10.05 5.13
N TRP A 33 11.08 -10.68 6.26
CA TRP A 33 9.76 -11.09 6.66
C TRP A 33 9.16 -10.11 7.65
N GLY A 34 7.84 -10.01 7.63
CA GLY A 34 7.10 -9.16 8.54
C GLY A 34 5.82 -9.82 9.02
N THR A 35 5.21 -9.24 10.06
CA THR A 35 3.97 -9.75 10.64
C THR A 35 3.13 -8.68 11.32
N GLY A 36 1.82 -8.88 11.33
CA GLY A 36 0.88 -7.98 11.99
C GLY A 36 -0.48 -7.99 11.31
N VAL A 37 -1.47 -7.43 12.01
CA VAL A 37 -2.79 -7.16 11.40
C VAL A 37 -2.61 -6.13 10.29
N GLY A 38 -1.99 -4.99 10.59
CA GLY A 38 -1.53 -4.05 9.57
C GLY A 38 -0.24 -4.50 8.89
N VAL A 39 0.01 -3.97 7.69
CA VAL A 39 1.27 -4.21 6.99
C VAL A 39 2.43 -3.56 7.75
N PRO A 40 3.57 -4.25 7.90
CA PRO A 40 4.78 -3.68 8.50
C PRO A 40 5.39 -2.49 7.76
N TRP A 41 5.23 -2.43 6.44
CA TRP A 41 5.72 -1.33 5.61
C TRP A 41 4.69 -1.00 4.54
N SER A 42 4.57 0.29 4.23
CA SER A 42 3.72 0.83 3.18
C SER A 42 4.46 1.97 2.49
N LEU A 43 4.23 2.12 1.18
CA LEU A 43 4.67 3.28 0.40
C LEU A 43 4.00 4.58 0.88
N GLU A 44 2.71 4.49 1.19
CA GLU A 44 1.90 5.59 1.71
C GLU A 44 2.10 5.74 3.23
N PRO A 45 2.42 6.95 3.73
CA PRO A 45 2.49 7.22 5.16
C PRO A 45 1.17 6.94 5.87
N TYR A 46 1.23 6.37 7.08
CA TYR A 46 0.08 6.15 7.97
C TYR A 46 -1.09 5.35 7.38
N ARG A 47 -0.86 4.58 6.30
CA ARG A 47 -1.91 3.84 5.59
C ARG A 47 -2.75 2.94 6.50
N MET A 48 -2.12 2.32 7.52
CA MET A 48 -2.83 1.44 8.44
C MET A 48 -3.50 2.22 9.57
N GLU A 49 -2.81 3.22 10.11
CA GLU A 49 -3.26 4.07 11.20
C GLU A 49 -4.50 4.87 10.79
N MET A 50 -4.58 5.35 9.55
CA MET A 50 -5.79 6.00 9.00
C MET A 50 -7.03 5.10 9.00
N LEU A 51 -6.84 3.78 9.11
CA LEU A 51 -7.89 2.76 9.23
C LEU A 51 -8.09 2.29 10.67
N GLY A 52 -7.48 2.96 11.66
CA GLY A 52 -7.51 2.53 13.07
C GLY A 52 -6.60 1.36 13.39
N ILE A 53 -5.83 0.85 12.42
CA ILE A 53 -5.06 -0.39 12.57
C ILE A 53 -3.61 -0.08 12.89
N LYS A 54 -3.09 -0.71 13.95
CA LYS A 54 -1.66 -0.67 14.27
C LYS A 54 -0.82 -1.35 13.18
N PRO A 55 0.22 -0.69 12.63
CA PRO A 55 1.15 -1.31 11.71
C PRO A 55 1.80 -2.59 12.26
N GLY A 56 2.13 -3.49 11.36
CA GLY A 56 2.91 -4.67 11.71
C GLY A 56 4.36 -4.33 12.05
N ARG A 57 5.16 -5.37 12.29
CA ARG A 57 6.61 -5.25 12.49
C ARG A 57 7.39 -6.16 11.56
N MET A 58 8.60 -5.75 11.22
CA MET A 58 9.58 -6.62 10.58
C MET A 58 10.09 -7.66 11.58
N LEU A 59 10.31 -8.88 11.10
CA LEU A 59 10.90 -9.98 11.84
C LEU A 59 12.43 -9.89 11.78
N LYS A 60 13.09 -10.47 12.80
CA LYS A 60 14.56 -10.54 12.87
C LYS A 60 15.16 -11.61 11.98
N GLY A 61 14.36 -12.57 11.52
CA GLY A 61 14.79 -13.68 10.69
C GLY A 61 13.70 -14.07 9.72
N GLU A 62 13.98 -15.11 8.95
CA GLU A 62 13.05 -15.66 7.98
C GLU A 62 11.81 -16.23 8.65
N SER A 63 10.75 -16.37 7.85
CA SER A 63 9.50 -17.00 8.26
C SER A 63 8.96 -17.81 7.10
N GLU A 64 7.89 -18.54 7.38
CA GLU A 64 7.16 -19.28 6.37
C GLU A 64 5.87 -18.51 5.99
N PRO A 65 5.31 -18.78 4.80
CA PRO A 65 3.96 -18.38 4.45
C PRO A 65 2.96 -18.70 5.58
N GLY A 66 2.10 -17.75 5.91
CA GLY A 66 1.17 -17.90 7.03
C GLY A 66 0.21 -16.73 7.17
N PRO A 67 -0.87 -16.86 7.95
CA PRO A 67 -1.80 -15.76 8.15
C PRO A 67 -1.06 -14.57 8.78
N ARG A 68 -1.31 -13.35 8.28
CA ARG A 68 -0.65 -12.13 8.77
C ARG A 68 0.87 -12.18 8.65
N ARG A 69 1.38 -12.90 7.64
CA ARG A 69 2.77 -12.89 7.22
C ARG A 69 2.92 -12.12 5.92
N TYR A 70 4.08 -11.49 5.82
CA TYR A 70 4.47 -10.68 4.68
C TYR A 70 5.91 -11.01 4.31
N CYS A 71 6.20 -11.16 3.02
CA CYS A 71 7.56 -11.27 2.52
C CYS A 71 7.85 -10.04 1.64
N TYR A 72 8.90 -9.31 1.98
CA TYR A 72 9.33 -8.11 1.29
C TYR A 72 10.62 -8.40 0.54
N SER A 73 10.64 -8.13 -0.75
CA SER A 73 11.81 -8.25 -1.61
C SER A 73 12.40 -6.88 -1.86
N TYR A 74 13.70 -6.76 -1.66
CA TYR A 74 14.45 -5.51 -1.77
C TYR A 74 15.44 -5.53 -2.92
N ASP A 75 15.60 -4.40 -3.61
CA ASP A 75 16.66 -4.21 -4.60
C ASP A 75 18.02 -3.87 -3.97
N ASP A 76 19.00 -3.53 -4.80
CA ASP A 76 20.36 -3.16 -4.43
C ASP A 76 20.46 -1.80 -3.71
N GLU A 77 19.50 -0.91 -3.92
CA GLU A 77 19.36 0.36 -3.20
C GLU A 77 18.61 0.20 -1.86
N GLY A 78 18.17 -1.03 -1.53
CA GLY A 78 17.42 -1.30 -0.31
C GLY A 78 15.97 -0.82 -0.36
N ARG A 79 15.42 -0.61 -1.57
CA ARG A 79 14.01 -0.24 -1.79
C ARG A 79 13.16 -1.50 -1.91
N VAL A 80 11.94 -1.47 -1.39
CA VAL A 80 10.98 -2.56 -1.55
C VAL A 80 10.48 -2.56 -3.00
N ILE A 81 10.74 -3.63 -3.74
CA ILE A 81 10.29 -3.77 -5.14
C ILE A 81 9.13 -4.73 -5.31
N HIS A 82 8.91 -5.60 -4.31
CA HIS A 82 7.84 -6.60 -4.33
C HIS A 82 7.46 -7.01 -2.90
N VAL A 83 6.16 -7.17 -2.66
CA VAL A 83 5.61 -7.64 -1.38
C VAL A 83 4.61 -8.75 -1.64
N VAL A 84 4.75 -9.85 -0.91
CA VAL A 84 3.78 -10.93 -0.85
C VAL A 84 3.04 -10.85 0.49
N LYS A 85 1.71 -10.72 0.46
CA LYS A 85 0.85 -10.75 1.65
C LYS A 85 0.06 -12.04 1.67
N TYR A 86 0.31 -12.89 2.66
CA TYR A 86 -0.33 -14.21 2.74
C TYR A 86 -1.69 -14.11 3.44
N GLY A 87 -2.76 -14.48 2.72
CA GLY A 87 -4.13 -14.45 3.20
C GLY A 87 -4.54 -15.78 3.82
N LYS A 88 -4.95 -16.74 2.98
CA LYS A 88 -5.56 -17.99 3.41
C LYS A 88 -5.01 -19.18 2.62
N LEU A 89 -4.72 -20.27 3.33
CA LEU A 89 -4.36 -21.55 2.73
C LEU A 89 -5.62 -22.27 2.25
N ILE A 90 -5.70 -22.61 0.97
CA ILE A 90 -6.82 -23.33 0.35
C ILE A 90 -6.33 -24.51 -0.48
N GLY A 91 -7.25 -25.35 -0.94
CA GLY A 91 -6.96 -26.52 -1.77
C GLY A 91 -6.95 -27.85 -1.01
N PRO A 92 -6.87 -28.97 -1.74
CA PRO A 92 -6.80 -30.31 -1.15
C PRO A 92 -5.48 -30.52 -0.40
N ALA A 93 -5.44 -31.48 0.52
CA ALA A 93 -4.32 -31.63 1.47
C ALA A 93 -2.94 -31.85 0.82
N ASP A 94 -2.92 -32.42 -0.38
CA ASP A 94 -1.75 -32.74 -1.20
C ASP A 94 -1.33 -31.61 -2.16
N ASN A 95 -2.17 -30.58 -2.35
CA ASN A 95 -1.89 -29.46 -3.24
C ASN A 95 -2.49 -28.15 -2.68
N ARG A 96 -2.14 -27.81 -1.44
CA ARG A 96 -2.56 -26.55 -0.85
C ARG A 96 -1.71 -25.40 -1.33
N ASP A 97 -2.34 -24.26 -1.58
CA ASP A 97 -1.64 -23.02 -1.85
C ASP A 97 -2.27 -21.84 -1.09
N TRP A 98 -1.46 -20.82 -0.88
CA TRP A 98 -1.89 -19.60 -0.24
C TRP A 98 -2.52 -18.66 -1.27
N ILE A 99 -3.78 -18.31 -1.06
CA ILE A 99 -4.31 -17.06 -1.60
C ILE A 99 -3.47 -15.94 -1.00
N ARG A 100 -2.90 -15.12 -1.88
CA ARG A 100 -2.02 -14.01 -1.49
C ARG A 100 -2.35 -12.77 -2.30
N SER A 101 -1.81 -11.65 -1.84
CA SER A 101 -1.78 -10.39 -2.58
C SER A 101 -0.32 -10.08 -2.90
N ASP A 102 -0.03 -9.85 -4.17
CA ASP A 102 1.29 -9.47 -4.67
C ASP A 102 1.26 -7.97 -5.01
N GLU A 103 2.14 -7.20 -4.39
CA GLU A 103 2.35 -5.79 -4.71
C GLU A 103 3.71 -5.58 -5.38
N PHE A 104 3.73 -4.92 -6.53
CA PHE A 104 4.96 -4.58 -7.24
C PHE A 104 5.20 -3.08 -7.23
N TYR A 105 6.46 -2.68 -7.07
CA TYR A 105 6.85 -1.28 -6.96
C TYR A 105 7.85 -0.91 -8.05
N GLU A 106 7.55 0.14 -8.80
CA GLU A 106 8.44 0.71 -9.82
C GLU A 106 8.78 2.15 -9.47
N TYR A 107 10.08 2.42 -9.38
CA TYR A 107 10.62 3.73 -9.00
C TYR A 107 10.99 4.53 -10.24
N PHE A 108 10.51 5.77 -10.30
CA PHE A 108 10.79 6.75 -11.34
C PHE A 108 11.31 8.03 -10.69
N ASP A 109 11.86 8.94 -11.49
CA ASP A 109 12.23 10.25 -10.99
C ASP A 109 10.98 11.01 -10.51
N GLY A 110 10.97 11.38 -9.23
CA GLY A 110 9.87 12.09 -8.57
C GLY A 110 8.63 11.28 -8.16
N PHE A 111 8.49 10.00 -8.53
CA PHE A 111 7.34 9.18 -8.12
C PHE A 111 7.59 7.67 -8.11
N VAL A 112 6.71 6.94 -7.41
CA VAL A 112 6.69 5.48 -7.35
C VAL A 112 5.32 4.98 -7.78
N MET A 113 5.30 3.96 -8.61
CA MET A 113 4.08 3.21 -8.95
C MET A 113 4.00 1.95 -8.09
N ARG A 114 2.84 1.69 -7.51
CA ARG A 114 2.47 0.41 -6.88
C ARG A 114 1.37 -0.24 -7.69
N TYR A 115 1.58 -1.50 -8.06
CA TYR A 115 0.61 -2.35 -8.76
C TYR A 115 0.21 -3.49 -7.83
N VAL A 116 -1.08 -3.67 -7.57
CA VAL A 116 -1.59 -4.68 -6.65
C VAL A 116 -2.34 -5.74 -7.43
N TYR A 117 -2.02 -7.00 -7.16
CA TYR A 117 -2.69 -8.19 -7.67
C TYR A 117 -3.19 -8.97 -6.46
N ASP A 118 -4.48 -8.85 -6.15
CA ASP A 118 -5.10 -9.59 -5.05
C ASP A 118 -5.61 -10.97 -5.51
N ASP A 119 -5.95 -11.81 -4.54
CA ASP A 119 -6.48 -13.17 -4.74
C ASP A 119 -5.68 -14.05 -5.73
N THR A 120 -4.37 -13.86 -5.77
CA THR A 120 -3.44 -14.62 -6.62
C THR A 120 -2.97 -15.90 -5.94
N PHE A 121 -2.57 -16.88 -6.75
CA PHE A 121 -1.87 -18.09 -6.34
C PHE A 121 -0.39 -18.02 -6.72
N ARG A 122 0.40 -19.00 -6.26
CA ARG A 122 1.83 -19.04 -6.56
C ARG A 122 2.07 -19.08 -8.06
N GLU A 123 2.64 -17.99 -8.57
CA GLU A 123 3.06 -17.85 -9.97
C GLU A 123 1.91 -18.03 -10.96
N ASP A 124 0.68 -17.73 -10.55
CA ASP A 124 -0.50 -17.82 -11.42
C ASP A 124 -0.45 -16.74 -12.50
N PRO A 125 -0.24 -17.11 -13.78
CA PRO A 125 -0.10 -16.13 -14.85
C PRO A 125 -1.37 -15.35 -15.13
N ASP A 126 -2.53 -15.86 -14.70
CA ASP A 126 -3.85 -15.28 -14.93
C ASP A 126 -4.25 -14.30 -13.81
N SER A 127 -3.34 -14.01 -12.87
CA SER A 127 -3.57 -13.04 -11.79
C SER A 127 -3.87 -11.66 -12.37
N GLU A 128 -5.03 -11.12 -12.01
CA GLU A 128 -5.49 -9.81 -12.47
C GLU A 128 -5.04 -8.68 -11.55
N ILE A 129 -4.73 -7.54 -12.14
CA ILE A 129 -4.45 -6.33 -11.36
C ILE A 129 -5.76 -5.86 -10.70
N THR A 130 -5.74 -5.52 -9.42
CA THR A 130 -6.93 -4.99 -8.72
C THR A 130 -6.81 -3.50 -8.46
N ARG A 131 -5.59 -2.97 -8.39
CA ARG A 131 -5.37 -1.57 -8.01
C ARG A 131 -4.05 -1.04 -8.53
N ILE A 132 -4.05 0.25 -8.85
CA ILE A 132 -2.85 1.03 -9.10
C ILE A 132 -2.78 2.20 -8.14
N VAL A 133 -1.59 2.45 -7.61
CA VAL A 133 -1.27 3.69 -6.91
C VAL A 133 -0.05 4.36 -7.51
N LYS A 134 -0.15 5.67 -7.72
CA LYS A 134 1.00 6.54 -7.94
C LYS A 134 1.24 7.38 -6.69
N PHE A 135 2.40 7.21 -6.07
CA PHE A 135 2.86 8.06 -4.98
C PHE A 135 3.91 9.04 -5.51
N ALA A 136 3.64 10.34 -5.47
CA ALA A 136 4.50 11.38 -6.01
C ALA A 136 4.91 12.40 -4.94
N ILE A 137 6.16 12.83 -4.97
CA ILE A 137 6.61 14.00 -4.20
C ILE A 137 6.34 15.21 -5.10
N VAL A 138 5.47 16.10 -4.64
CA VAL A 138 5.03 17.27 -5.42
C VAL A 138 5.95 18.46 -5.17
N ASP A 139 6.28 18.67 -3.89
CA ASP A 139 7.19 19.70 -3.42
C ASP A 139 7.78 19.31 -2.06
N ASP A 140 8.61 20.17 -1.47
CA ASP A 140 9.27 19.91 -0.17
C ASP A 140 8.28 19.71 0.99
N LYS A 141 7.03 20.13 0.84
CA LYS A 141 5.98 20.11 1.86
C LYS A 141 4.92 19.05 1.58
N ASN A 142 4.73 18.63 0.34
CA ASN A 142 3.61 17.79 -0.05
C ASN A 142 4.04 16.56 -0.86
N SER A 143 3.48 15.42 -0.47
CA SER A 143 3.43 14.21 -1.30
C SER A 143 1.98 13.80 -1.50
N VAL A 144 1.68 13.16 -2.63
CA VAL A 144 0.31 12.78 -3.00
C VAL A 144 0.28 11.33 -3.48
N ALA A 145 -0.68 10.55 -2.98
CA ALA A 145 -1.05 9.26 -3.50
C ALA A 145 -2.30 9.40 -4.39
N PHE A 146 -2.22 8.93 -5.63
CA PHE A 146 -3.37 8.79 -6.52
C PHE A 146 -3.69 7.31 -6.66
N GLN A 147 -4.90 6.90 -6.35
CA GLN A 147 -5.33 5.50 -6.36
C GLN A 147 -6.53 5.30 -7.29
N ILE A 148 -6.54 4.18 -8.00
CA ILE A 148 -7.69 3.68 -8.74
C ILE A 148 -7.87 2.19 -8.40
N GLU A 149 -9.11 1.79 -8.11
CA GLU A 149 -9.52 0.38 -7.96
C GLU A 149 -10.07 -0.13 -9.30
N LYS A 150 -9.82 -1.40 -9.66
CA LYS A 150 -10.26 -1.98 -10.95
C LYS A 150 -11.77 -2.22 -10.99
N ASP A 151 -12.34 -2.70 -9.89
CA ASP A 151 -13.70 -3.27 -9.87
C ASP A 151 -14.78 -2.24 -10.25
N ASP A 152 -14.67 -1.03 -9.72
CA ASP A 152 -15.65 0.06 -9.89
C ASP A 152 -15.03 1.36 -10.42
N LEU A 153 -13.73 1.37 -10.69
CA LEU A 153 -12.97 2.57 -11.06
C LEU A 153 -13.11 3.69 -10.02
N GLU A 154 -13.23 3.31 -8.74
CA GLU A 154 -13.22 4.22 -7.62
C GLU A 154 -11.85 4.88 -7.49
N TYR A 155 -11.88 6.22 -7.47
CA TYR A 155 -10.68 7.05 -7.48
C TYR A 155 -10.52 7.74 -6.14
N THR A 156 -9.28 7.81 -5.67
CA THR A 156 -8.96 8.55 -4.44
C THR A 156 -7.65 9.30 -4.60
N GLU A 157 -7.61 10.53 -4.09
CA GLU A 157 -6.37 11.28 -3.90
C GLU A 157 -6.10 11.43 -2.41
N THR A 158 -4.87 11.16 -1.97
CA THR A 158 -4.46 11.40 -0.58
C THR A 158 -3.26 12.32 -0.56
N ILE A 159 -3.44 13.53 -0.02
CA ILE A 159 -2.43 14.56 0.10
C ILE A 159 -1.84 14.50 1.51
N TYR A 160 -0.53 14.32 1.60
CA TYR A 160 0.22 14.33 2.85
C TYR A 160 1.00 15.63 2.94
N SER A 161 0.62 16.50 3.88
CA SER A 161 1.30 17.77 4.12
C SER A 161 2.21 17.70 5.34
N ARG A 162 3.44 18.16 5.16
CA ARG A 162 4.50 18.16 6.18
C ARG A 162 4.54 19.43 6.98
N ALA A 163 4.86 19.31 8.27
CA ALA A 163 5.31 20.41 9.09
C ALA A 163 6.71 20.88 8.67
N ALA A 164 7.12 22.07 9.13
CA ALA A 164 8.49 22.57 8.92
C ALA A 164 9.57 21.65 9.53
N THR A 165 9.20 20.82 10.51
CA THR A 165 10.07 19.79 11.11
C THR A 165 10.23 18.54 10.24
N GLY A 166 9.50 18.42 9.12
CA GLY A 166 9.59 17.32 8.16
C GLY A 166 8.57 16.19 8.35
N GLY A 167 8.00 16.04 9.55
CA GLY A 167 6.93 15.07 9.84
C GLY A 167 5.62 15.41 9.14
N ILE A 168 4.80 14.40 8.80
CA ILE A 168 3.44 14.64 8.30
C ILE A 168 2.61 15.26 9.42
N LYS A 169 1.89 16.33 9.10
CA LYS A 169 0.99 17.02 10.04
C LYS A 169 -0.47 16.89 9.65
N ASN A 170 -0.77 16.89 8.35
CA ASN A 170 -2.13 16.76 7.85
C ASN A 170 -2.18 15.75 6.73
N ILE A 171 -3.28 15.02 6.66
CA ILE A 171 -3.61 14.12 5.56
C ILE A 171 -4.99 14.50 5.06
N THR A 172 -5.10 14.84 3.77
CA THR A 172 -6.39 15.12 3.14
C THR A 172 -6.70 14.00 2.16
N VAL A 173 -7.84 13.33 2.35
CA VAL A 173 -8.32 12.30 1.45
C VAL A 173 -9.48 12.87 0.64
N HIS A 174 -9.31 12.94 -0.67
CA HIS A 174 -10.35 13.26 -1.64
C HIS A 174 -10.88 11.97 -2.23
N TRP A 175 -12.15 11.68 -2.00
CA TRP A 175 -12.87 10.51 -2.48
C TRP A 175 -14.19 10.95 -3.13
N PRO A 176 -14.16 11.42 -4.39
CA PRO A 176 -15.30 12.10 -5.02
C PRO A 176 -16.60 11.29 -5.02
N GLU A 177 -16.50 9.96 -5.14
CA GLU A 177 -17.62 9.03 -5.18
C GLU A 177 -18.12 8.60 -3.78
N GLY A 178 -17.41 8.98 -2.72
CA GLY A 178 -17.70 8.55 -1.35
C GLY A 178 -18.78 9.35 -0.61
N PRO A 179 -19.31 8.83 0.51
CA PRO A 179 -20.27 9.52 1.36
C PRO A 179 -19.70 10.77 2.05
N PHE A 180 -18.37 10.80 2.22
CA PHE A 180 -17.62 11.95 2.72
C PHE A 180 -16.52 12.27 1.71
N PRO A 181 -16.81 13.13 0.71
CA PRO A 181 -15.91 13.36 -0.41
C PRO A 181 -14.55 13.92 -0.01
N ASP A 182 -14.50 14.62 1.11
CA ASP A 182 -13.28 15.16 1.68
C ASP A 182 -13.16 14.73 3.14
N ARG A 183 -12.04 14.08 3.47
CA ARG A 183 -11.67 13.78 4.86
C ARG A 183 -10.38 14.50 5.18
N VAL A 184 -10.37 15.25 6.28
CA VAL A 184 -9.18 15.95 6.77
C VAL A 184 -8.75 15.30 8.07
N LEU A 185 -7.53 14.78 8.09
CA LEU A 185 -6.91 14.16 9.25
C LEU A 185 -5.77 15.03 9.75
N GLU A 186 -5.73 15.24 11.05
CA GLU A 186 -4.59 15.81 11.76
C GLU A 186 -3.76 14.68 12.35
N VAL A 187 -2.44 14.76 12.16
CA VAL A 187 -1.46 13.82 12.72
C VAL A 187 -0.69 14.53 13.82
N VAL A 188 -0.67 13.92 15.00
CA VAL A 188 0.02 14.41 16.20
C VAL A 188 1.05 13.36 16.63
N GLY A 189 2.26 13.81 16.97
CA GLY A 189 3.35 12.91 17.33
C GLY A 189 3.94 12.14 16.14
N GLU A 190 4.81 11.17 16.45
CA GLU A 190 5.45 10.31 15.46
C GLU A 190 5.80 8.94 16.05
N GLY A 191 6.05 7.96 15.17
CA GLY A 191 6.47 6.63 15.58
C GLY A 191 5.42 5.92 16.44
N ALA A 192 5.82 5.50 17.65
CA ALA A 192 4.96 4.74 18.55
C ALA A 192 3.86 5.59 19.23
N GLU A 193 4.06 6.91 19.29
CA GLU A 193 3.17 7.87 19.97
C GLU A 193 2.29 8.65 18.98
N VAL A 194 2.14 8.13 17.74
CA VAL A 194 1.31 8.81 16.76
C VAL A 194 -0.16 8.71 17.14
N GLU A 195 -0.84 9.84 17.08
CA GLU A 195 -2.28 9.96 17.16
C GLU A 195 -2.81 10.58 15.87
N ILE A 196 -3.95 10.08 15.38
CA ILE A 196 -4.62 10.61 14.20
C ILE A 196 -6.05 10.98 14.57
N PHE A 197 -6.45 12.20 14.21
CA PHE A 197 -7.78 12.72 14.43
C PHE A 197 -8.42 13.13 13.11
N GLU A 198 -9.67 12.75 12.89
CA GLU A 198 -10.48 13.30 11.80
C GLU A 198 -11.15 14.60 12.24
N ILE A 199 -11.04 15.63 11.41
CA ILE A 199 -11.63 16.95 11.65
C ILE A 199 -12.96 17.03 10.90
N ARG A 200 -14.08 17.08 11.65
CA ARG A 200 -15.43 17.28 11.11
C ARG A 200 -16.13 18.41 11.84
N ASP A 201 -16.62 19.42 11.12
CA ASP A 201 -17.35 20.55 11.71
C ASP A 201 -16.67 21.20 12.93
N ARG A 202 -15.32 21.28 12.89
CA ARG A 202 -14.44 21.77 13.97
C ARG A 202 -14.35 20.88 15.21
N VAL A 203 -14.88 19.66 15.16
CA VAL A 203 -14.69 18.61 16.15
C VAL A 203 -13.52 17.72 15.74
N LYS A 204 -12.72 17.29 16.72
CA LYS A 204 -11.68 16.26 16.54
C LYS A 204 -12.25 14.91 16.95
N LEU A 205 -12.32 13.98 16.00
CA LEU A 205 -12.75 12.60 16.23
C LEU A 205 -11.51 11.70 16.23
N PRO A 206 -11.25 10.91 17.28
CA PRO A 206 -10.10 10.01 17.28
C PRO A 206 -10.25 8.94 16.18
N VAL A 207 -9.19 8.71 15.42
CA VAL A 207 -9.08 7.66 14.40
C VAL A 207 -8.07 6.61 14.84
N TYR A 208 -6.92 7.04 15.36
CA TYR A 208 -5.88 6.15 15.84
C TYR A 208 -5.20 6.71 17.09
N PRO A 209 -4.94 5.88 18.12
CA PRO A 209 -5.36 4.48 18.24
C PRO A 209 -6.90 4.35 18.32
N GLU A 210 -7.45 3.22 17.88
CA GLU A 210 -8.87 2.92 18.14
C GLU A 210 -9.12 2.92 19.65
N SER A 211 -10.14 3.67 20.07
CA SER A 211 -10.57 3.83 21.46
C SER A 211 -11.31 2.62 22.00
#